data_AF-A0A653P841-F1
#
_entry.id   AF-A0A653P841-F1
#
_cell.length_a   1.000
_cell.length_b   1.000
_cell.length_c   1.000
_cell.angle_alpha   90.00
_cell.angle_beta   90.00
_cell.angle_gamma   90.00
#
_symmetry.space_group_name_H-M   'P 1'
#
loop_
_entity.id
_entity.type
_entity.pdbx_description
1 polymer ?
#
loop_
_entity_poly.entity_id
_entity_poly.type
_entity_poly.pdbx_seq_one_letter_code
_entity_poly.pdbx_strand_id
1 'polypeptide(L)'
;MNHDQISPRLAAMRDALVAEVDATSATGAPLRRRRRPTRGTVLTIAAAFLAGSAVTGGITAAALPSNDPDAALESTLATSTRYMVEDVNHATILGTPAFASTQGDGSFSLGARPADADRVTLTWKCLDPATFTVAVDGTTVDGPTRCTPGATGAHWSLSPATGSGRASVTVSVMGGGSARYAVWASWAESAPIADPSAQQRAEIRDGRITLDEYRAAFNRLEACLTQAGHPMDDVPLLWFANGSWTSRPVGTGPWYLYSTPTEGLEVFDTQCYPREFGQVDALWQAEHPVPEDPPAQPAG
;
A
#
# COMPACT_ATOMS: atom_id res chain seq x y z
N MET A 1 23.82 26.92 -8.87
CA MET A 1 23.97 25.77 -9.80
C MET A 1 22.61 25.08 -9.91
N ASN A 2 22.20 24.76 -11.13
CA ASN A 2 20.83 24.38 -11.55
C ASN A 2 20.13 23.36 -10.63
N HIS A 3 18.89 23.67 -10.24
CA HIS A 3 18.00 22.86 -9.39
C HIS A 3 16.77 22.38 -10.18
N ASP A 4 16.99 21.71 -11.30
CA ASP A 4 15.91 21.06 -12.07
C ASP A 4 16.37 19.66 -12.52
N GLN A 5 16.71 18.80 -11.57
CA GLN A 5 16.74 17.36 -11.83
C GLN A 5 15.37 16.79 -11.49
N ILE A 6 14.46 16.89 -12.47
CA ILE A 6 13.27 16.05 -12.52
C ILE A 6 13.76 14.60 -12.40
N SER A 7 13.25 13.85 -11.41
CA SER A 7 13.58 12.44 -11.22
C SER A 7 13.59 11.70 -12.56
N PRO A 8 14.59 10.86 -12.87
CA PRO A 8 14.64 10.09 -14.11
C PRO A 8 13.36 9.29 -14.35
N ARG A 9 12.70 8.87 -13.26
CA ARG A 9 11.40 8.18 -13.28
C ARG A 9 10.27 9.10 -13.72
N LEU A 10 10.22 10.34 -13.23
CA LEU A 10 9.24 11.35 -13.63
C LEU A 10 9.47 11.83 -15.07
N ALA A 11 10.74 11.94 -15.50
CA ALA A 11 11.09 12.25 -16.88
C ALA A 11 10.67 11.10 -17.83
N ALA A 12 10.98 9.85 -17.47
CA ALA A 12 10.56 8.67 -18.24
C ALA A 12 9.02 8.52 -18.31
N MET A 13 8.31 8.79 -17.21
CA MET A 13 6.83 8.79 -17.21
C MET A 13 6.25 9.90 -18.07
N ARG A 14 6.83 11.11 -18.02
CA ARG A 14 6.43 12.23 -18.87
C ARG A 14 6.68 11.91 -20.35
N ASP A 15 7.85 11.40 -20.69
CA ASP A 15 8.21 11.09 -22.07
C ASP A 15 7.37 9.94 -22.63
N ALA A 16 7.05 8.93 -21.81
CA ALA A 16 6.09 7.88 -22.17
C ALA A 16 4.69 8.45 -22.44
N LEU A 17 4.21 9.42 -21.64
CA LEU A 17 2.94 10.10 -21.86
C LEU A 17 2.93 10.94 -23.14
N VAL A 18 4.01 11.68 -23.42
CA VAL A 18 4.11 12.54 -24.61
C VAL A 18 4.21 11.70 -25.88
N ALA A 19 5.02 10.63 -25.86
CA ALA A 19 5.16 9.70 -26.98
C ALA A 19 3.81 9.03 -27.34
N GLU A 20 2.98 8.72 -26.35
CA GLU A 20 1.65 8.13 -26.56
C GLU A 20 0.66 9.15 -27.17
N VAL A 21 0.69 10.41 -26.71
CA VAL A 21 -0.14 11.49 -27.28
C VAL A 21 0.26 11.77 -28.74
N ASP A 22 1.55 11.75 -29.04
CA ASP A 22 2.05 11.94 -30.41
C ASP A 22 1.71 10.75 -31.31
N ALA A 23 1.79 9.50 -30.80
CA ALA A 23 1.39 8.30 -31.52
C ALA A 23 -0.12 8.26 -31.82
N THR A 24 -0.94 8.76 -30.89
CA THR A 24 -2.40 8.90 -31.06
C THR A 24 -2.74 10.03 -32.04
N SER A 25 -1.90 11.05 -32.14
CA SER A 25 -2.06 12.14 -33.11
C SER A 25 -1.62 11.74 -34.53
N ALA A 26 -0.70 10.78 -34.65
CA ALA A 26 -0.18 10.27 -35.91
C ALA A 26 -1.10 9.22 -36.59
N THR A 27 -2.01 8.57 -35.85
CA THR A 27 -3.00 7.64 -36.39
C THR A 27 -4.20 8.41 -36.96
N GLY A 28 -3.99 9.00 -38.14
CA GLY A 28 -4.89 9.92 -38.83
C GLY A 28 -6.30 9.38 -39.14
N ALA A 29 -7.24 9.60 -38.23
CA ALA A 29 -8.67 9.62 -38.54
C ALA A 29 -9.10 11.05 -38.95
N PRO A 30 -9.91 11.23 -40.01
CA PRO A 30 -10.17 12.55 -40.57
C PRO A 30 -11.00 13.42 -39.60
N LEU A 31 -10.46 14.58 -39.24
CA LEU A 31 -11.11 15.60 -38.41
C LEU A 31 -12.35 16.16 -39.12
N ARG A 32 -13.55 15.66 -38.78
CA ARG A 32 -14.80 16.40 -39.06
C ARG A 32 -14.75 17.73 -38.31
N ARG A 33 -14.93 18.84 -39.05
CA ARG A 33 -14.98 20.23 -38.58
C ARG A 33 -15.62 20.36 -37.18
N ARG A 34 -14.80 20.67 -36.17
CA ARG A 34 -15.24 20.99 -34.80
C ARG A 34 -16.11 22.24 -34.81
N ARG A 35 -17.40 22.11 -34.44
CA ARG A 35 -18.19 23.24 -33.92
C ARG A 35 -17.66 23.58 -32.52
N ARG A 36 -17.54 24.87 -32.21
CA ARG A 36 -17.09 25.39 -30.90
C ARG A 36 -17.92 24.76 -29.77
N PRO A 37 -17.29 24.20 -28.73
CA PRO A 37 -18.01 23.70 -27.56
C PRO A 37 -18.57 24.87 -26.75
N THR A 38 -19.84 24.76 -26.35
CA THR A 38 -20.52 25.73 -25.48
C THR A 38 -20.22 25.43 -24.01
N ARG A 39 -20.36 26.46 -23.16
CA ARG A 39 -20.00 26.47 -21.72
C ARG A 39 -20.60 25.33 -20.87
N GLY A 40 -21.61 24.63 -21.36
CA GLY A 40 -22.23 23.49 -20.68
C GLY A 40 -21.35 22.23 -20.61
N THR A 41 -20.46 22.00 -21.59
CA THR A 41 -19.61 20.79 -21.62
C THR A 41 -18.41 20.87 -20.67
N VAL A 42 -18.01 22.08 -20.29
CA VAL A 42 -16.90 22.32 -19.34
C VAL A 42 -17.32 21.98 -17.91
N LEU A 43 -18.60 22.19 -17.56
CA LEU A 43 -19.14 21.88 -16.23
C LEU A 43 -19.27 20.37 -15.97
N THR A 44 -19.48 19.55 -17.01
CA THR A 44 -19.62 18.10 -16.86
C THR A 44 -18.28 17.40 -16.62
N ILE A 45 -17.18 17.94 -17.17
CA ILE A 45 -15.82 17.41 -16.94
C ILE A 45 -15.31 17.79 -15.54
N ALA A 46 -15.64 18.99 -15.04
CA ALA A 46 -15.27 19.40 -13.69
C ALA A 46 -16.00 18.58 -12.60
N ALA A 47 -17.25 18.16 -12.84
CA ALA A 47 -18.00 17.32 -11.91
C ALA A 47 -17.42 15.88 -11.81
N ALA A 48 -16.82 15.35 -12.89
CA ALA A 48 -16.19 14.03 -12.87
C ALA A 48 -14.85 14.02 -12.09
N PHE A 49 -14.14 15.14 -12.03
CA PHE A 49 -12.91 15.27 -11.24
C PHE A 49 -13.15 15.50 -9.74
N LEU A 50 -14.29 16.08 -9.36
CA LEU A 50 -14.59 16.40 -7.96
C LEU A 50 -15.18 15.23 -7.16
N ALA A 51 -15.61 14.14 -7.82
CA ALA A 51 -16.06 12.91 -7.14
C ALA A 51 -14.92 11.91 -6.85
N GLY A 52 -13.69 12.21 -7.27
CA GLY A 52 -12.52 11.31 -7.15
C GLY A 52 -11.48 11.72 -6.10
N SER A 53 -11.80 12.62 -5.16
CA SER A 53 -10.83 13.13 -4.19
C SER A 53 -10.70 12.31 -2.89
N ALA A 54 -11.07 11.03 -2.91
CA ALA A 54 -10.77 10.11 -1.82
C ALA A 54 -9.96 8.94 -2.39
N VAL A 55 -8.64 9.08 -2.22
CA VAL A 55 -7.58 8.11 -2.56
C VAL A 55 -7.34 7.93 -4.06
N THR A 56 -6.21 8.44 -4.56
CA THR A 56 -5.46 7.86 -5.69
C THR A 56 -4.19 8.65 -5.96
N GLY A 57 -3.03 8.03 -5.70
CA GLY A 57 -1.87 8.24 -6.56
C GLY A 57 -2.27 7.85 -7.99
N GLY A 58 -2.05 8.75 -8.93
CA GLY A 58 -2.63 8.67 -10.27
C GLY A 58 -2.15 7.44 -11.05
N ILE A 59 -3.09 6.76 -11.69
CA ILE A 59 -2.82 5.86 -12.81
C ILE A 59 -3.72 6.30 -13.95
N THR A 60 -3.11 6.76 -15.04
CA THR A 60 -3.77 7.01 -16.32
C THR A 60 -4.25 5.68 -16.90
N ALA A 61 -5.51 5.65 -17.31
CA ALA A 61 -6.13 4.53 -18.00
C ALA A 61 -5.39 4.21 -19.32
N ALA A 62 -4.43 3.29 -19.27
CA ALA A 62 -3.76 2.75 -20.43
C ALA A 62 -4.26 1.32 -20.67
N ALA A 63 -5.26 1.25 -21.56
CA ALA A 63 -5.90 0.11 -22.22
C ALA A 63 -7.41 0.34 -22.07
N LEU A 64 -8.08 0.68 -23.17
CA LEU A 64 -9.54 0.76 -23.20
C LEU A 64 -10.08 -0.53 -22.55
N PRO A 65 -10.79 -0.46 -21.40
CA PRO A 65 -11.51 -1.63 -20.94
C PRO A 65 -12.47 -1.99 -22.07
N SER A 66 -12.57 -3.28 -22.37
CA SER A 66 -13.75 -3.83 -23.01
C SER A 66 -14.99 -3.15 -22.42
N ASN A 67 -16.07 -2.97 -23.20
CA ASN A 67 -17.37 -2.47 -22.67
C ASN A 67 -18.00 -3.40 -21.61
N ASP A 68 -17.23 -4.34 -21.07
CA ASP A 68 -17.57 -5.26 -20.01
C ASP A 68 -17.26 -4.60 -18.65
N PRO A 69 -18.30 -4.20 -17.89
CA PRO A 69 -18.11 -3.59 -16.58
C PRO A 69 -17.42 -4.51 -15.57
N ASP A 70 -17.55 -5.84 -15.72
CA ASP A 70 -16.90 -6.79 -14.81
C ASP A 70 -15.39 -6.85 -15.07
N ALA A 71 -14.94 -6.77 -16.34
CA ALA A 71 -13.52 -6.70 -16.67
C ALA A 71 -12.84 -5.43 -16.11
N ALA A 72 -13.53 -4.28 -16.16
CA ALA A 72 -13.02 -3.05 -15.57
C ALA A 72 -12.92 -3.14 -14.04
N LEU A 73 -13.90 -3.80 -13.41
CA LEU A 73 -13.94 -4.04 -11.98
C LEU A 73 -12.83 -5.00 -11.52
N GLU A 74 -12.64 -6.11 -12.24
CA GLU A 74 -11.54 -7.06 -12.02
C GLU A 74 -10.19 -6.35 -12.11
N SER A 75 -9.95 -5.58 -13.18
CA SER A 75 -8.69 -4.84 -13.36
C SER A 75 -8.42 -3.86 -12.22
N THR A 76 -9.44 -3.14 -11.76
CA THR A 76 -9.32 -2.22 -10.63
C THR A 76 -8.94 -2.95 -9.34
N LEU A 77 -9.65 -4.03 -9.00
CA LEU A 77 -9.37 -4.80 -7.78
C LEU A 77 -8.01 -5.50 -7.86
N ALA A 78 -7.65 -6.05 -9.01
CA ALA A 78 -6.35 -6.68 -9.24
C ALA A 78 -5.21 -5.68 -9.05
N THR A 79 -5.33 -4.47 -9.61
CA THR A 79 -4.29 -3.43 -9.51
C THR A 79 -4.10 -2.97 -8.07
N SER A 80 -5.19 -2.69 -7.35
CA SER A 80 -5.13 -2.34 -5.93
C SER A 80 -4.54 -3.47 -5.09
N THR A 81 -4.88 -4.73 -5.39
CA THR A 81 -4.34 -5.88 -4.65
C THR A 81 -2.85 -6.04 -4.89
N ARG A 82 -2.37 -5.92 -6.14
CA ARG A 82 -0.94 -5.97 -6.46
C ARG A 82 -0.15 -4.91 -5.73
N TYR A 83 -0.61 -3.66 -5.77
CA TYR A 83 0.04 -2.57 -5.01
C TYR A 83 0.15 -2.89 -3.52
N MET A 84 -0.95 -3.34 -2.89
CA MET A 84 -0.93 -3.67 -1.46
C MET A 84 -0.05 -4.88 -1.15
N VAL A 85 0.05 -5.87 -2.02
CA VAL A 85 0.81 -7.10 -1.76
C VAL A 85 2.30 -6.90 -2.08
N GLU A 86 2.61 -6.42 -3.27
CA GLU A 86 3.96 -6.33 -3.81
C GLU A 86 4.68 -5.06 -3.33
N ASP A 87 4.04 -3.89 -3.43
CA ASP A 87 4.71 -2.62 -3.09
C ASP A 87 4.68 -2.29 -1.60
N VAL A 88 3.57 -2.60 -0.90
CA VAL A 88 3.39 -2.25 0.52
C VAL A 88 3.87 -3.34 1.47
N ASN A 89 3.70 -4.61 1.09
CA ASN A 89 4.02 -5.75 1.96
C ASN A 89 5.20 -6.59 1.45
N HIS A 90 5.82 -6.22 0.32
CA HIS A 90 6.95 -6.92 -0.31
C HIS A 90 6.68 -8.41 -0.60
N ALA A 91 5.41 -8.80 -0.65
CA ALA A 91 4.95 -10.16 -0.86
C ALA A 91 4.75 -10.43 -2.37
N THR A 92 4.70 -11.70 -2.76
CA THR A 92 4.54 -12.10 -4.17
C THR A 92 3.18 -12.74 -4.39
N ILE A 93 2.47 -12.33 -5.45
CA ILE A 93 1.23 -12.99 -5.87
C ILE A 93 1.56 -14.25 -6.68
N LEU A 94 0.90 -15.36 -6.33
CA LEU A 94 1.16 -16.68 -6.90
C LEU A 94 -0.09 -17.29 -7.55
N GLY A 95 0.14 -18.06 -8.61
CA GLY A 95 -0.90 -18.80 -9.32
C GLY A 95 -1.84 -17.91 -10.13
N THR A 96 -2.97 -18.47 -10.54
CA THR A 96 -4.00 -17.74 -11.29
C THR A 96 -5.00 -17.14 -10.30
N PRO A 97 -5.18 -15.81 -10.28
CA PRO A 97 -6.19 -15.18 -9.46
C PRO A 97 -7.61 -15.62 -9.82
N ALA A 98 -8.50 -15.60 -8.84
CA ALA A 98 -9.92 -15.79 -9.03
C ALA A 98 -10.65 -14.47 -8.86
N PHE A 99 -11.65 -14.24 -9.72
CA PHE A 99 -12.53 -13.08 -9.67
C PHE A 99 -13.98 -13.53 -9.69
N ALA A 100 -14.81 -12.89 -8.87
CA ALA A 100 -16.25 -13.09 -8.85
C ALA A 100 -16.97 -11.76 -8.70
N SER A 101 -17.97 -11.51 -9.54
CA SER A 101 -18.95 -10.42 -9.44
C SER A 101 -20.33 -11.09 -9.33
N THR A 102 -20.96 -11.03 -8.15
CA THR A 102 -22.17 -11.81 -7.86
C THR A 102 -23.05 -11.12 -6.82
N GLN A 103 -24.12 -11.79 -6.39
CA GLN A 103 -25.11 -11.29 -5.43
C GLN A 103 -25.46 -12.32 -4.36
N GLY A 104 -25.86 -11.83 -3.18
CA GLY A 104 -26.27 -12.67 -2.05
C GLY A 104 -25.09 -13.38 -1.40
N ASP A 105 -25.32 -14.53 -0.77
CA ASP A 105 -24.23 -15.29 -0.19
C ASP A 105 -23.54 -16.13 -1.27
N GLY A 106 -22.20 -16.08 -1.30
CA GLY A 106 -21.43 -16.80 -2.30
C GLY A 106 -20.12 -17.34 -1.76
N SER A 107 -19.61 -18.38 -2.41
CA SER A 107 -18.29 -18.91 -2.15
C SER A 107 -17.64 -19.35 -3.45
N PHE A 108 -16.32 -19.21 -3.53
CA PHE A 108 -15.53 -19.67 -4.68
C PHE A 108 -14.18 -20.19 -4.21
N SER A 109 -13.62 -21.10 -5.01
CA SER A 109 -12.35 -21.76 -4.73
C SER A 109 -11.21 -21.05 -5.42
N LEU A 110 -10.07 -20.87 -4.74
CA LEU A 110 -8.81 -20.35 -5.33
C LEU A 110 -8.00 -21.42 -6.06
N GLY A 111 -8.55 -22.64 -6.21
CA GLY A 111 -7.82 -23.77 -6.77
C GLY A 111 -6.73 -24.28 -5.83
N ALA A 112 -5.84 -25.12 -6.36
CA ALA A 112 -4.77 -25.75 -5.59
C ALA A 112 -3.73 -24.73 -5.12
N ARG A 113 -3.29 -24.85 -3.87
CA ARG A 113 -2.24 -24.03 -3.26
C ARG A 113 -0.88 -24.24 -3.97
N PRO A 114 -0.25 -23.19 -4.52
CA PRO A 114 1.14 -23.23 -4.97
C PRO A 114 2.10 -23.61 -3.82
N ALA A 115 3.24 -24.22 -4.15
CA ALA A 115 4.15 -24.78 -3.14
C ALA A 115 4.64 -23.74 -2.12
N ASP A 116 4.95 -22.53 -2.59
CA ASP A 116 5.56 -21.47 -1.78
C ASP A 116 4.51 -20.50 -1.20
N ALA A 117 3.23 -20.66 -1.55
CA ALA A 117 2.18 -19.81 -1.02
C ALA A 117 1.95 -20.08 0.47
N ASP A 118 1.92 -19.03 1.29
CA ASP A 118 1.64 -19.07 2.73
C ASP A 118 0.53 -18.09 3.18
N ARG A 119 0.02 -17.31 2.23
CA ARG A 119 -1.06 -16.34 2.40
C ARG A 119 -2.13 -16.49 1.34
N VAL A 120 -3.29 -15.94 1.65
CA VAL A 120 -4.37 -15.62 0.73
C VAL A 120 -4.55 -14.12 0.76
N THR A 121 -4.44 -13.48 -0.39
CA THR A 121 -4.78 -12.07 -0.53
C THR A 121 -6.13 -11.93 -1.21
N LEU A 122 -6.92 -10.96 -0.78
CA LEU A 122 -8.15 -10.60 -1.46
C LEU A 122 -8.40 -9.10 -1.38
N THR A 123 -9.06 -8.59 -2.41
CA THR A 123 -9.71 -7.28 -2.37
C THR A 123 -11.15 -7.45 -2.81
N TRP A 124 -12.08 -6.86 -2.07
CA TRP A 124 -13.49 -6.90 -2.40
C TRP A 124 -14.14 -5.53 -2.26
N LYS A 125 -15.30 -5.35 -2.89
CA LYS A 125 -16.14 -4.16 -2.72
C LYS A 125 -17.60 -4.50 -2.89
N CYS A 126 -18.45 -3.77 -2.19
CA CYS A 126 -19.89 -3.82 -2.45
C CYS A 126 -20.24 -3.05 -3.73
N LEU A 127 -21.25 -3.56 -4.42
CA LEU A 127 -21.89 -2.92 -5.57
C LEU A 127 -23.30 -2.42 -5.21
N ASP A 128 -23.92 -2.99 -4.18
CA ASP A 128 -25.15 -2.50 -3.56
C ASP A 128 -24.96 -2.31 -2.04
N PRO A 129 -25.71 -1.39 -1.39
CA PRO A 129 -25.61 -1.20 0.05
C PRO A 129 -26.07 -2.43 0.85
N ALA A 130 -25.22 -2.95 1.73
CA ALA A 130 -25.55 -4.03 2.68
C ALA A 130 -24.49 -4.13 3.80
N THR A 131 -24.63 -5.13 4.67
CA THR A 131 -23.59 -5.51 5.64
C THR A 131 -22.96 -6.81 5.18
N PHE A 132 -21.66 -6.81 4.93
CA PHE A 132 -20.93 -7.96 4.43
C PHE A 132 -19.96 -8.52 5.47
N THR A 133 -19.79 -9.83 5.48
CA THR A 133 -18.73 -10.56 6.18
C THR A 133 -17.98 -11.40 5.16
N VAL A 134 -16.65 -11.30 5.14
CA VAL A 134 -15.78 -12.06 4.25
C VAL A 134 -14.93 -13.02 5.07
N ALA A 135 -14.87 -14.27 4.62
CA ALA A 135 -14.11 -15.32 5.27
C ALA A 135 -13.23 -16.08 4.29
N VAL A 136 -12.10 -16.56 4.79
CA VAL A 136 -11.16 -17.46 4.10
C VAL A 136 -11.12 -18.74 4.89
N ASP A 137 -11.54 -19.86 4.28
CA ASP A 137 -11.70 -21.16 4.94
C ASP A 137 -12.47 -21.09 6.27
N GLY A 138 -13.55 -20.29 6.28
CA GLY A 138 -14.40 -20.09 7.45
C GLY A 138 -13.82 -19.16 8.52
N THR A 139 -12.58 -18.70 8.37
CA THR A 139 -11.98 -17.66 9.24
C THR A 139 -12.39 -16.30 8.71
N THR A 140 -13.11 -15.51 9.52
CA THR A 140 -13.48 -14.13 9.13
C THR A 140 -12.23 -13.27 8.98
N VAL A 141 -12.08 -12.68 7.80
CA VAL A 141 -10.97 -11.77 7.47
C VAL A 141 -11.43 -10.32 7.33
N ASP A 142 -12.73 -10.10 7.15
CA ASP A 142 -13.35 -8.78 7.16
C ASP A 142 -14.83 -8.88 7.60
N GLY A 143 -15.31 -7.86 8.28
CA GLY A 143 -16.70 -7.72 8.70
C GLY A 143 -17.08 -8.28 10.08
N PRO A 144 -18.34 -8.07 10.50
CA PRO A 144 -19.43 -7.49 9.72
C PRO A 144 -19.24 -6.00 9.42
N THR A 145 -19.23 -5.65 8.13
CA THR A 145 -18.92 -4.30 7.63
C THR A 145 -20.10 -3.72 6.88
N ARG A 146 -20.63 -2.57 7.33
CA ARG A 146 -21.64 -1.82 6.58
C ARG A 146 -20.96 -1.16 5.37
N CYS A 147 -21.36 -1.57 4.17
CA CYS A 147 -20.79 -1.09 2.93
C CYS A 147 -21.84 -0.29 2.15
N THR A 148 -21.48 0.91 1.70
CA THR A 148 -22.30 1.75 0.82
C THR A 148 -21.48 2.10 -0.42
N PRO A 149 -21.91 1.74 -1.64
CA PRO A 149 -21.16 2.01 -2.86
C PRO A 149 -20.80 3.49 -3.01
N GLY A 150 -19.54 3.78 -3.30
CA GLY A 150 -19.03 5.14 -3.50
C GLY A 150 -18.65 5.88 -2.22
N ALA A 151 -19.21 5.51 -1.06
CA ALA A 151 -18.77 6.01 0.25
C ALA A 151 -17.74 5.08 0.90
N THR A 152 -17.93 3.77 0.70
CA THR A 152 -17.02 2.74 1.14
C THR A 152 -16.08 2.39 -0.01
N GLY A 153 -14.77 2.48 0.24
CA GLY A 153 -13.74 2.07 -0.69
C GLY A 153 -13.68 0.55 -0.88
N ALA A 154 -12.68 0.08 -1.62
CA ALA A 154 -12.39 -1.34 -1.66
C ALA A 154 -11.76 -1.78 -0.32
N HIS A 155 -12.11 -2.98 0.11
CA HIS A 155 -11.59 -3.63 1.30
C HIS A 155 -10.54 -4.64 0.90
N TRP A 156 -9.42 -4.66 1.62
CA TRP A 156 -8.29 -5.55 1.33
C TRP A 156 -7.92 -6.38 2.56
N SER A 157 -7.41 -7.58 2.30
CA SER A 157 -6.83 -8.45 3.31
C SER A 157 -5.66 -9.26 2.75
N LEU A 158 -4.68 -9.53 3.60
CA LEU A 158 -3.63 -10.53 3.41
C LEU A 158 -3.63 -11.44 4.64
N SER A 159 -4.22 -12.62 4.48
CA SER A 159 -4.50 -13.52 5.61
C SER A 159 -3.65 -14.79 5.54
N PRO A 160 -3.23 -15.36 6.68
CA PRO A 160 -2.59 -16.66 6.73
C PRO A 160 -3.44 -17.75 6.07
N ALA A 161 -2.82 -18.57 5.22
CA ALA A 161 -3.46 -19.77 4.69
C ALA A 161 -3.47 -20.87 5.77
N THR A 162 -4.56 -20.95 6.54
CA THR A 162 -4.73 -21.88 7.66
C THR A 162 -5.11 -23.28 7.16
N GLY A 163 -4.12 -24.11 6.87
CA GLY A 163 -4.34 -25.51 6.49
C GLY A 163 -3.05 -26.19 6.04
N SER A 164 -2.84 -27.43 6.48
CA SER A 164 -1.71 -28.25 6.04
C SER A 164 -2.08 -29.02 4.76
N GLY A 165 -1.53 -28.61 3.61
CA GLY A 165 -1.61 -29.38 2.36
C GLY A 165 -1.92 -28.56 1.10
N ARG A 166 -2.05 -29.25 -0.04
CA ARG A 166 -2.45 -28.68 -1.35
C ARG A 166 -3.95 -28.38 -1.45
N ALA A 167 -4.65 -28.30 -0.31
CA ALA A 167 -6.09 -28.10 -0.27
C ALA A 167 -6.43 -26.73 -0.86
N SER A 168 -7.55 -26.67 -1.56
CA SER A 168 -8.06 -25.41 -2.08
C SER A 168 -8.66 -24.57 -0.97
N VAL A 169 -8.33 -23.28 -0.94
CA VAL A 169 -9.00 -22.31 -0.07
C VAL A 169 -10.34 -21.91 -0.69
N THR A 170 -11.34 -21.74 0.17
CA THR A 170 -12.64 -21.17 -0.16
C THR A 170 -12.73 -19.74 0.38
N VAL A 171 -13.01 -18.79 -0.50
CA VAL A 171 -13.39 -17.42 -0.12
C VAL A 171 -14.91 -17.35 -0.09
N SER A 172 -15.47 -16.94 1.04
CA SER A 172 -16.91 -16.82 1.26
C SER A 172 -17.26 -15.37 1.57
N VAL A 173 -18.33 -14.86 0.95
CA VAL A 173 -18.89 -13.54 1.24
C VAL A 173 -20.35 -13.71 1.62
N MET A 174 -20.70 -13.20 2.79
CA MET A 174 -22.07 -13.20 3.33
C MET A 174 -22.57 -11.78 3.39
N GLY A 175 -23.53 -11.42 2.55
CA GLY A 175 -24.13 -10.08 2.50
C GLY A 175 -25.60 -10.05 2.91
N GLY A 176 -26.25 -11.22 2.95
CA GLY A 176 -27.69 -11.35 3.09
C GLY A 176 -28.47 -10.81 1.88
N GLY A 177 -29.63 -11.39 1.62
CA GLY A 177 -30.53 -10.92 0.56
C GLY A 177 -29.94 -11.02 -0.85
N SER A 178 -30.15 -10.00 -1.68
CA SER A 178 -29.74 -9.96 -3.09
C SER A 178 -28.71 -8.87 -3.40
N ALA A 179 -27.96 -8.40 -2.40
CA ALA A 179 -26.97 -7.33 -2.59
C ALA A 179 -25.77 -7.83 -3.40
N ARG A 180 -25.33 -7.04 -4.38
CA ARG A 180 -24.18 -7.36 -5.23
C ARG A 180 -22.85 -6.94 -4.60
N TYR A 181 -21.81 -7.70 -4.92
CA TYR A 181 -20.42 -7.43 -4.56
C TYR A 181 -19.49 -8.00 -5.63
N ALA A 182 -18.24 -7.54 -5.61
CA ALA A 182 -17.17 -8.16 -6.37
C ALA A 182 -15.95 -8.41 -5.50
N VAL A 183 -15.23 -9.48 -5.81
CA VAL A 183 -14.08 -9.96 -5.07
C VAL A 183 -13.04 -10.49 -6.04
N TRP A 184 -11.81 -10.08 -5.81
CA TRP A 184 -10.61 -10.61 -6.45
C TRP A 184 -9.77 -11.25 -5.36
N ALA A 185 -9.26 -12.44 -5.60
CA ALA A 185 -8.45 -13.15 -4.62
C ALA A 185 -7.38 -14.03 -5.29
N SER A 186 -6.26 -14.20 -4.61
CA SER A 186 -5.16 -15.02 -5.10
C SER A 186 -4.35 -15.59 -3.95
N TRP A 187 -3.51 -16.58 -4.28
CA TRP A 187 -2.47 -17.05 -3.37
C TRP A 187 -1.35 -16.02 -3.32
N ALA A 188 -0.69 -15.91 -2.18
CA ALA A 188 0.48 -15.08 -2.03
C ALA A 188 1.55 -15.78 -1.17
N GLU A 189 2.79 -15.39 -1.41
CA GLU A 189 3.95 -15.72 -0.59
C GLU A 189 4.40 -14.46 0.14
N SER A 190 4.46 -14.53 1.46
CA SER A 190 4.95 -13.45 2.31
C SER A 190 6.42 -13.15 2.03
N ALA A 191 6.80 -11.88 2.11
CA ALA A 191 8.21 -11.50 2.15
C ALA A 191 8.92 -12.22 3.32
N PRO A 192 10.13 -12.74 3.14
CA PRO A 192 10.94 -13.24 4.25
C PRO A 192 11.39 -12.07 5.12
N ILE A 193 10.71 -11.87 6.26
CA ILE A 193 11.08 -10.84 7.24
C ILE A 193 12.17 -11.37 8.16
N ALA A 194 13.25 -10.60 8.32
CA ALA A 194 14.36 -10.94 9.19
C ALA A 194 13.94 -10.93 10.67
N ASP A 195 14.36 -11.96 11.40
CA ASP A 195 14.19 -11.99 12.85
C ASP A 195 15.00 -10.87 13.53
N PRO A 196 14.54 -10.35 14.69
CA PRO A 196 15.32 -9.43 15.52
C PRO A 196 16.74 -9.96 15.80
N SER A 197 17.72 -9.08 15.85
CA SER A 197 19.10 -9.43 16.18
C SER A 197 19.22 -9.86 17.65
N ALA A 198 20.28 -10.61 17.98
CA ALA A 198 20.52 -11.01 19.37
C ALA A 198 20.68 -9.80 20.30
N GLN A 199 21.24 -8.70 19.78
CA GLN A 199 21.40 -7.46 20.50
C GLN A 199 20.04 -6.78 20.73
N GLN A 200 19.21 -6.64 19.69
CA GLN A 200 17.86 -6.08 19.84
C GLN A 200 17.02 -6.88 20.86
N ARG A 201 17.06 -8.22 20.79
CA ARG A 201 16.39 -9.10 21.76
C ARG A 201 16.88 -8.94 23.20
N ALA A 202 18.14 -8.55 23.39
CA ALA A 202 18.68 -8.29 24.71
C ALA A 202 18.18 -6.95 25.27
N GLU A 203 18.16 -5.92 24.43
CA GLU A 203 17.70 -4.55 24.77
C GLU A 203 16.22 -4.53 25.13
N ILE A 204 15.36 -5.27 24.42
CA ILE A 204 13.91 -5.27 24.74
C ILE A 204 13.53 -6.13 25.94
N ARG A 205 14.47 -6.82 26.59
CA ARG A 205 14.16 -7.89 27.57
C ARG A 205 13.48 -7.37 28.83
N ASP A 206 13.86 -6.20 29.29
CA ASP A 206 13.28 -5.56 30.47
C ASP A 206 12.07 -4.67 30.14
N GLY A 207 11.71 -4.58 28.85
CA GLY A 207 10.58 -3.82 28.35
C GLY A 207 10.76 -2.31 28.39
N ARG A 208 11.98 -1.79 28.64
CA ARG A 208 12.27 -0.36 28.69
C ARG A 208 13.49 -0.04 27.83
N ILE A 209 13.38 0.96 26.97
CA ILE A 209 14.48 1.35 26.10
C ILE A 209 15.16 2.59 26.67
N THR A 210 16.44 2.49 26.97
CA THR A 210 17.26 3.66 27.30
C THR A 210 17.63 4.46 26.05
N LEU A 211 17.95 5.74 26.22
CA LEU A 211 18.38 6.58 25.08
C LEU A 211 19.64 6.03 24.39
N ASP A 212 20.55 5.41 25.14
CA ASP A 212 21.76 4.82 24.58
C ASP A 212 21.44 3.56 23.75
N GLU A 213 20.48 2.73 24.19
CA GLU A 213 19.99 1.59 23.41
C GLU A 213 19.24 2.04 22.15
N TYR A 214 18.40 3.07 22.26
CA TYR A 214 17.71 3.65 21.10
C TYR A 214 18.70 4.14 20.03
N ARG A 215 19.73 4.88 20.45
CA ARG A 215 20.81 5.34 19.55
C ARG A 215 21.64 4.20 18.98
N ALA A 216 22.01 3.22 19.82
CA ALA A 216 22.80 2.09 19.38
C ALA A 216 22.04 1.24 18.36
N ALA A 217 20.73 1.03 18.56
CA ALA A 217 19.88 0.31 17.64
C ALA A 217 19.71 1.04 16.31
N PHE A 218 19.54 2.37 16.33
CA PHE A 218 19.50 3.17 15.11
C PHE A 218 20.82 3.12 14.33
N ASN A 219 21.96 3.23 15.00
CA ASN A 219 23.26 3.11 14.33
C ASN A 219 23.46 1.73 13.69
N ARG A 220 22.88 0.66 14.26
CA ARG A 220 22.90 -0.68 13.64
C ARG A 220 22.01 -0.75 12.41
N LEU A 221 20.86 -0.08 12.42
CA LEU A 221 20.00 0.07 11.23
C LEU A 221 20.75 0.79 10.10
N GLU A 222 21.35 1.95 10.37
CA GLU A 222 22.15 2.69 9.39
C GLU A 222 23.30 1.84 8.83
N ALA A 223 24.01 1.11 9.69
CA ALA A 223 25.09 0.22 9.29
C ALA A 223 24.58 -0.93 8.41
N CYS A 224 23.43 -1.54 8.73
CA CYS A 224 22.83 -2.59 7.93
C CYS A 224 22.47 -2.10 6.52
N LEU A 225 21.80 -0.95 6.44
CA LEU A 225 21.40 -0.34 5.17
C LEU A 225 22.61 0.06 4.33
N THR A 226 23.64 0.63 4.96
CA THR A 226 24.91 0.95 4.30
C THR A 226 25.59 -0.30 3.74
N GLN A 227 25.61 -1.40 4.50
CA GLN A 227 26.17 -2.68 4.04
C GLN A 227 25.39 -3.27 2.86
N ALA A 228 24.08 -3.05 2.81
CA ALA A 228 23.22 -3.44 1.71
C ALA A 228 23.31 -2.51 0.49
N GLY A 229 24.11 -1.44 0.54
CA GLY A 229 24.28 -0.50 -0.56
C GLY A 229 23.22 0.61 -0.63
N HIS A 230 22.43 0.79 0.43
CA HIS A 230 21.37 1.78 0.54
C HIS A 230 21.59 2.72 1.74
N PRO A 231 22.71 3.48 1.80
CA PRO A 231 22.99 4.34 2.95
C PRO A 231 21.88 5.38 3.16
N MET A 232 21.59 5.70 4.42
CA MET A 232 20.72 6.82 4.78
C MET A 232 21.50 8.14 4.68
N ASP A 233 20.79 9.23 4.43
CA ASP A 233 21.35 10.59 4.59
C ASP A 233 21.62 10.88 6.08
N ASP A 234 22.22 12.02 6.40
CA ASP A 234 22.45 12.42 7.80
C ASP A 234 21.11 12.56 8.55
N VAL A 235 20.83 11.64 9.48
CA VAL A 235 19.58 11.61 10.23
C VAL A 235 19.76 12.22 11.62
N PRO A 236 19.23 13.43 11.89
CA PRO A 236 19.38 14.06 13.18
C PRO A 236 18.46 13.41 14.22
N LEU A 237 19.00 13.29 15.44
CA LEU A 237 18.22 12.99 16.64
C LEU A 237 17.65 14.30 17.21
N LEU A 238 16.33 14.44 17.21
CA LEU A 238 15.63 15.71 17.49
C LEU A 238 14.67 15.58 18.67
N TRP A 239 14.55 16.65 19.45
CA TRP A 239 13.56 16.85 20.50
C TRP A 239 12.48 17.81 20.04
N PHE A 240 11.30 17.69 20.64
CA PHE A 240 10.20 18.60 20.41
C PHE A 240 10.02 19.54 21.61
N ALA A 241 10.21 20.84 21.38
CA ALA A 241 10.02 21.86 22.39
C ALA A 241 9.42 23.13 21.77
N ASN A 242 8.49 23.76 22.50
CA ASN A 242 7.90 25.05 22.13
C ASN A 242 7.31 25.07 20.70
N GLY A 243 6.70 23.98 20.25
CA GLY A 243 6.11 23.89 18.91
C GLY A 243 7.12 23.72 17.77
N SER A 244 8.37 23.34 18.09
CA SER A 244 9.46 23.24 17.10
C SER A 244 10.38 22.06 17.38
N TRP A 245 10.98 21.53 16.31
CA TRP A 245 12.06 20.55 16.38
C TRP A 245 13.38 21.21 16.77
N THR A 246 14.15 20.59 17.65
CA THR A 246 15.45 21.09 18.09
C THR A 246 16.44 19.95 18.34
N SER A 247 17.72 20.17 18.03
CA SER A 247 18.80 19.24 18.37
C SER A 247 19.26 19.35 19.83
N ARG A 248 18.68 20.27 20.61
CA ARG A 248 18.98 20.44 22.04
C ARG A 248 18.15 19.44 22.85
N PRO A 249 18.70 18.84 23.91
CA PRO A 249 17.97 17.90 24.77
C PRO A 249 17.00 18.62 25.70
N VAL A 250 15.96 19.22 25.13
CA VAL A 250 14.92 19.99 25.83
C VAL A 250 13.55 19.60 25.28
N GLY A 251 12.55 19.51 26.15
CA GLY A 251 11.19 19.11 25.76
C GLY A 251 10.99 17.59 25.75
N THR A 252 10.15 17.09 24.85
CA THR A 252 9.82 15.66 24.72
C THR A 252 10.66 14.99 23.63
N GLY A 253 10.73 13.65 23.67
CA GLY A 253 11.54 12.83 22.76
C GLY A 253 12.85 12.35 23.40
N PRO A 254 13.91 12.11 22.61
CA PRO A 254 14.07 12.44 21.18
C PRO A 254 13.54 11.41 20.17
N TRP A 255 13.55 11.77 18.88
CA TRP A 255 13.22 10.91 17.75
C TRP A 255 14.20 11.08 16.59
N TYR A 256 14.44 10.00 15.86
CA TYR A 256 15.07 10.08 14.54
C TYR A 256 14.01 10.41 13.50
N LEU A 257 14.21 11.52 12.77
CA LEU A 257 13.31 11.96 11.71
C LEU A 257 13.97 11.67 10.36
N TYR A 258 13.53 10.60 9.70
CA TYR A 258 14.10 10.15 8.43
C TYR A 258 13.01 9.76 7.43
N SER A 259 13.42 9.75 6.16
CA SER A 259 12.69 9.11 5.08
C SER A 259 13.54 7.98 4.52
N THR A 260 12.94 6.82 4.30
CA THR A 260 13.64 5.70 3.68
C THR A 260 13.83 5.95 2.19
N PRO A 261 15.04 5.83 1.63
CA PRO A 261 15.25 5.92 0.18
C PRO A 261 14.40 4.89 -0.57
N THR A 262 13.72 5.30 -1.64
CA THR A 262 12.80 4.41 -2.38
C THR A 262 13.50 3.15 -2.91
N GLU A 263 14.77 3.25 -3.31
CA GLU A 263 15.55 2.11 -3.83
C GLU A 263 15.93 1.08 -2.75
N GLY A 264 15.92 1.48 -1.47
CA GLY A 264 16.27 0.62 -0.35
C GLY A 264 15.07 0.20 0.51
N LEU A 265 13.84 0.51 0.10
CA LEU A 265 12.65 0.33 0.91
C LEU A 265 12.39 -1.14 1.28
N GLU A 266 12.51 -2.06 0.30
CA GLU A 266 12.34 -3.49 0.56
C GLU A 266 13.37 -4.02 1.56
N VAL A 267 14.65 -3.66 1.39
CA VAL A 267 15.73 -4.05 2.32
C VAL A 267 15.51 -3.45 3.71
N PHE A 268 15.04 -2.20 3.77
CA PHE A 268 14.68 -1.54 5.01
C PHE A 268 13.58 -2.32 5.73
N ASP A 269 12.43 -2.53 5.09
CA ASP A 269 11.23 -3.11 5.70
C ASP A 269 11.39 -4.60 6.03
N THR A 270 12.11 -5.35 5.20
CA THR A 270 12.19 -6.82 5.33
C THR A 270 13.44 -7.29 6.04
N GLN A 271 14.57 -6.56 5.96
CA GLN A 271 15.86 -7.06 6.47
C GLN A 271 16.41 -6.20 7.60
N CYS A 272 16.59 -4.90 7.40
CA CYS A 272 17.38 -4.08 8.32
C CYS A 272 16.57 -3.52 9.50
N TYR A 273 15.41 -2.92 9.23
CA TYR A 273 14.53 -2.38 10.26
C TYR A 273 14.03 -3.44 11.25
N PRO A 274 13.37 -4.53 10.83
CA PRO A 274 12.87 -5.55 11.76
C PRO A 274 13.99 -6.20 12.57
N ARG A 275 15.16 -6.41 11.94
CA ARG A 275 16.31 -7.05 12.56
C ARG A 275 17.04 -6.16 13.56
N GLU A 276 17.22 -4.88 13.29
CA GLU A 276 18.14 -4.07 14.11
C GLU A 276 17.44 -3.00 14.99
N PHE A 277 16.26 -2.52 14.60
CA PHE A 277 15.63 -1.35 15.25
C PHE A 277 14.14 -1.49 15.58
N GLY A 278 13.35 -2.26 14.82
CA GLY A 278 11.89 -2.12 14.82
C GLY A 278 11.17 -2.34 16.15
N GLN A 279 11.60 -3.28 17.00
CA GLN A 279 11.00 -3.50 18.32
C GLN A 279 11.50 -2.47 19.35
N VAL A 280 12.76 -2.03 19.22
CA VAL A 280 13.31 -0.94 20.03
C VAL A 280 12.59 0.37 19.73
N ASP A 281 12.37 0.70 18.45
CA ASP A 281 11.60 1.88 18.06
C ASP A 281 10.14 1.76 18.54
N ALA A 282 9.48 0.64 18.33
CA ALA A 282 8.09 0.45 18.78
C ALA A 282 7.93 0.69 20.30
N LEU A 283 8.83 0.15 21.13
CA LEU A 283 8.81 0.39 22.58
C LEU A 283 9.14 1.85 22.92
N TRP A 284 10.12 2.44 22.24
CA TRP A 284 10.50 3.83 22.43
C TRP A 284 9.35 4.78 22.12
N GLN A 285 8.65 4.61 20.98
CA GLN A 285 7.50 5.41 20.57
C GLN A 285 6.30 5.25 21.50
N ALA A 286 6.12 4.06 22.09
CA ALA A 286 5.08 3.84 23.09
C ALA A 286 5.32 4.65 24.37
N GLU A 287 6.57 4.82 24.79
CA GLU A 287 6.96 5.66 25.93
C GLU A 287 7.06 7.15 25.56
N HIS A 288 7.39 7.46 24.30
CA HIS A 288 7.64 8.80 23.76
C HIS A 288 6.78 9.05 22.52
N PRO A 289 5.45 9.23 22.67
CA PRO A 289 4.58 9.45 21.53
C PRO A 289 4.93 10.76 20.81
N VAL A 290 5.01 10.70 19.48
CA VAL A 290 5.18 11.88 18.63
C VAL A 290 3.97 12.82 18.81
N PRO A 291 4.18 14.15 18.87
CA PRO A 291 3.06 15.11 18.94
C PRO A 291 2.04 14.93 17.80
N GLU A 292 0.76 15.19 18.06
CA GLU A 292 -0.33 15.00 17.07
C GLU A 292 -0.22 15.91 15.83
N ASP A 293 0.32 17.12 16.00
CA ASP A 293 0.59 18.09 14.93
C ASP A 293 2.08 18.52 14.93
N PRO A 294 3.01 17.64 14.52
CA PRO A 294 4.41 18.01 14.45
C PRO A 294 4.61 18.99 13.27
N PRO A 295 5.40 20.06 13.44
CA PRO A 295 5.78 20.89 12.32
C PRO A 295 6.54 20.03 11.30
N ALA A 296 6.48 20.44 10.01
CA ALA A 296 7.22 19.77 8.95
C ALA A 296 8.67 19.55 9.36
N GLN A 297 9.22 18.38 9.01
CA GLN A 297 10.61 18.05 9.30
C GLN A 297 11.50 19.19 8.78
N PRO A 298 12.48 19.66 9.56
CA PRO A 298 13.47 20.58 9.03
C PRO A 298 14.16 19.90 7.84
N ALA A 299 14.19 20.57 6.69
CA ALA A 299 14.90 20.06 5.52
C ALA A 299 16.38 19.89 5.89
N GLY A 300 16.90 18.66 5.73
CA GLY A 300 18.33 18.37 5.76
C GLY A 300 19.05 19.01 4.57
#